data_AF-A0A971RPI8-F1
#
_entry.id   AF-A0A971RPI8-F1
#
_cell.length_a   1.000
_cell.length_b   1.000
_cell.length_c   1.000
_cell.angle_alpha   90.00
_cell.angle_beta   90.00
_cell.angle_gamma   90.00
#
_symmetry.space_group_name_H-M   'P 1'
#
loop_
_entity.id
_entity.type
_entity.pdbx_description
1 polymer ?
#
loop_
_entity_poly.entity_id
_entity_poly.type
_entity_poly.pdbx_seq_one_letter_code
_entity_poly.pdbx_strand_id
1 'polypeptide(L)' 'NEAYTEWSFKKDGASQIARLLFEEATDINFYVGKAVNPAHQNPDLPISFSIKMRLVDELAACLRQMGKNIKLSYF' A
#
# COMPACT_ATOMS: atom_id res chain seq x y z
N ASN A 1 16.12 4.73 -10.08
CA ASN A 1 15.48 5.15 -8.82
C ASN A 1 16.60 5.40 -7.83
N GLU A 2 16.80 6.65 -7.38
CA GLU A 2 17.85 7.04 -6.44
C GLU A 2 17.62 6.47 -5.03
N ALA A 3 16.37 6.24 -4.64
CA ALA A 3 16.00 5.66 -3.34
C ALA A 3 16.09 4.12 -3.29
N TYR A 4 16.48 3.46 -4.39
CA TYR A 4 16.55 1.99 -4.46
C TYR A 4 17.32 1.40 -3.29
N THR A 5 18.50 1.93 -3.00
CA THR A 5 19.37 1.45 -1.91
C THR A 5 18.76 1.65 -0.53
N GLU A 6 17.84 2.61 -0.37
CA GLU A 6 17.22 2.86 0.91
C GLU A 6 16.16 1.82 1.25
N TRP A 7 15.23 1.53 0.33
CA TRP A 7 14.15 0.56 0.61
C TRP A 7 14.56 -0.89 0.31
N SER A 8 15.55 -1.13 -0.56
CA SER A 8 15.98 -2.50 -0.88
C SER A 8 16.87 -3.14 0.18
N PHE A 9 17.42 -2.38 1.15
CA PHE A 9 18.33 -2.94 2.17
C PHE A 9 17.93 -2.68 3.63
N LYS A 10 17.11 -1.65 3.91
CA LYS A 10 16.64 -1.42 5.29
C LYS A 10 15.73 -2.56 5.75
N LYS A 11 15.74 -2.80 7.07
CA LYS A 11 14.94 -3.84 7.74
C LYS A 11 13.66 -3.29 8.37
N ASP A 12 13.29 -2.03 8.12
CA ASP A 12 12.00 -1.51 8.57
C ASP A 12 10.84 -2.11 7.78
N GLY A 13 9.62 -2.00 8.32
CA GLY A 13 8.43 -2.63 7.73
C GLY A 13 8.10 -2.12 6.32
N ALA A 14 8.30 -0.83 6.05
CA ALA A 14 8.01 -0.27 4.74
C ALA A 14 8.98 -0.81 3.68
N SER A 15 10.26 -0.87 4.00
CA SER A 15 11.31 -1.42 3.13
C SER A 15 11.09 -2.91 2.83
N GLN A 16 10.70 -3.71 3.83
CA GLN A 16 10.38 -5.13 3.62
C GLN A 16 9.16 -5.32 2.70
N ILE A 17 8.09 -4.54 2.91
CA ILE A 17 6.90 -4.59 2.06
C ILE A 17 7.22 -4.14 0.64
N ALA A 18 8.02 -3.08 0.46
CA ALA A 18 8.44 -2.61 -0.86
C ALA A 18 9.18 -3.70 -1.64
N ARG A 19 10.12 -4.41 -1.00
CA ARG A 19 10.84 -5.53 -1.62
C ARG A 19 9.91 -6.67 -2.04
N LEU A 20 9.00 -7.06 -1.14
CA LEU A 20 8.02 -8.10 -1.42
C LEU A 20 7.16 -7.74 -2.64
N LEU A 21 6.66 -6.49 -2.70
CA LEU A 21 5.76 -6.04 -3.76
C LEU A 21 6.48 -5.83 -5.11
N PHE A 22 7.69 -5.27 -5.09
CA PHE A 22 8.39 -4.86 -6.32
C PHE A 22 9.25 -5.99 -6.89
N GLU A 23 9.99 -6.70 -6.04
CA GLU A 23 10.99 -7.67 -6.48
C GLU A 23 10.46 -9.10 -6.48
N GLU A 24 9.75 -9.50 -5.41
CA GLU A 24 9.45 -10.92 -5.17
C GLU A 24 8.08 -11.36 -5.72
N ALA A 25 7.04 -10.55 -5.55
CA ALA A 25 5.67 -10.96 -5.89
C ALA A 25 5.39 -10.86 -7.39
N THR A 26 4.57 -11.78 -7.93
CA THR A 26 3.99 -11.69 -9.29
C THR A 26 2.50 -11.39 -9.23
N ASP A 27 1.80 -12.05 -8.30
CA ASP A 27 0.36 -11.97 -8.08
C ASP A 27 0.09 -11.47 -6.67
N ILE A 28 -0.66 -10.38 -6.55
CA ILE A 28 -0.89 -9.68 -5.29
C ILE A 28 -2.38 -9.53 -5.05
N ASN A 29 -2.82 -9.97 -3.87
CA ASN A 29 -4.21 -9.87 -3.43
C ASN A 29 -4.29 -8.86 -2.28
N PHE A 30 -4.88 -7.70 -2.52
CA PHE A 30 -5.18 -6.74 -1.45
C PHE A 30 -6.53 -7.05 -0.81
N TYR A 31 -6.52 -7.21 0.50
CA TYR A 31 -7.71 -7.35 1.34
C TYR A 31 -7.87 -6.06 2.15
N VAL A 32 -8.80 -5.22 1.75
CA VAL A 32 -8.91 -3.84 2.22
C VAL A 32 -10.11 -3.70 3.13
N GLY A 33 -9.85 -3.58 4.44
CA GLY A 33 -10.89 -3.30 5.42
C GLY A 33 -11.42 -1.86 5.32
N LYS A 34 -12.75 -1.74 5.25
CA LYS A 34 -13.52 -0.48 5.22
C LYS A 34 -13.97 -0.03 6.62
N ALA A 35 -13.49 -0.69 7.68
CA ALA A 35 -13.80 -0.30 9.04
C ALA A 35 -13.39 1.17 9.29
N VAL A 36 -14.38 1.97 9.71
CA VAL A 36 -14.13 3.32 10.23
C VAL A 36 -13.52 3.15 11.61
N ASN A 37 -12.25 3.50 11.76
CA ASN A 37 -11.59 3.45 13.06
C ASN A 37 -12.08 4.65 13.91
N PRO A 38 -12.74 4.44 15.06
CA PRO A 38 -13.20 5.53 15.93
C PRO A 38 -12.07 6.46 16.39
N ALA A 39 -10.84 5.95 16.53
CA ALA A 39 -9.66 6.75 16.87
C ALA A 39 -9.26 7.76 15.78
N HIS A 40 -9.78 7.62 14.55
CA HIS A 40 -9.59 8.53 13.43
C HIS A 40 -10.81 9.42 13.15
N GLN A 41 -11.79 9.46 14.07
CA GLN A 41 -12.86 10.48 14.09
C GLN A 41 -12.47 11.76 14.83
N ASN A 42 -11.22 11.86 15.28
CA ASN A 42 -10.71 13.10 15.85
C ASN A 42 -10.74 14.19 14.75
N PRO A 43 -11.49 15.30 14.92
CA PRO A 43 -11.56 16.38 13.93
C PRO A 43 -10.20 16.99 13.61
N ASP A 44 -9.22 16.83 14.51
CA ASP A 44 -7.84 17.28 14.36
C ASP A 44 -6.93 16.29 13.60
N LEU A 45 -7.44 15.12 13.20
CA LEU A 45 -6.69 14.16 12.39
C LEU A 45 -7.03 14.33 10.89
N PRO A 46 -6.08 14.73 10.03
CA PRO A 46 -6.36 15.06 8.63
C PRO A 46 -6.51 13.82 7.72
N ILE A 47 -6.46 12.60 8.27
CA ILE A 47 -6.55 11.37 7.47
C ILE A 47 -8.01 10.97 7.34
N SER A 48 -8.73 11.65 6.45
CA SER A 48 -10.06 11.19 6.04
C SER A 48 -9.96 9.75 5.50
N PHE A 49 -10.93 8.91 5.83
CA PHE A 49 -11.06 7.53 5.33
C PHE A 49 -10.83 7.41 3.81
N SER A 50 -11.19 8.45 3.05
CA SER A 50 -10.97 8.61 1.62
C SER A 50 -9.49 8.53 1.20
N ILE A 51 -8.56 8.98 2.04
CA ILE A 51 -7.11 8.93 1.75
C ILE A 51 -6.61 7.49 1.73
N LYS A 52 -7.06 6.63 2.65
CA LYS A 52 -6.67 5.23 2.68
C LYS A 52 -7.06 4.51 1.39
N MET A 53 -8.28 4.75 0.89
CA MET A 53 -8.76 4.13 -0.35
C MET A 53 -7.97 4.62 -1.56
N ARG A 54 -7.77 5.93 -1.64
CA ARG A 54 -6.98 6.53 -2.71
C ARG A 54 -5.54 5.98 -2.75
N LEU A 55 -4.89 5.84 -1.59
CA LEU A 55 -3.54 5.28 -1.52
C LEU A 55 -3.48 3.82 -1.99
N VAL A 56 -4.48 3.00 -1.63
CA VAL A 56 -4.55 1.62 -2.11
C VAL A 56 -4.73 1.57 -3.62
N ASP A 57 -5.60 2.42 -4.17
CA ASP A 57 -5.88 2.47 -5.60
C ASP A 57 -4.65 2.94 -6.40
N GLU A 58 -3.95 3.98 -5.92
CA GLU A 58 -2.71 4.48 -6.52
C GLU A 58 -1.60 3.42 -6.48
N LEU A 59 -1.41 2.75 -5.34
CA LEU A 59 -0.42 1.68 -5.22
C LEU A 59 -0.73 0.51 -6.15
N ALA A 60 -2.01 0.08 -6.22
CA ALA A 60 -2.43 -0.98 -7.11
C ALA A 60 -2.22 -0.61 -8.59
N ALA A 61 -2.45 0.65 -8.96
CA ALA A 61 -2.19 1.13 -10.31
C ALA A 61 -0.69 1.07 -10.66
N CYS A 62 0.18 1.55 -9.76
CA CYS A 62 1.63 1.47 -9.94
C CYS A 62 2.12 0.03 -10.12
N LEU A 63 1.66 -0.89 -9.27
CA LEU A 63 2.07 -2.30 -9.36
C LEU A 63 1.59 -2.98 -10.65
N ARG A 64 0.40 -2.64 -11.15
CA ARG A 64 -0.05 -3.11 -12.48
C ARG A 64 0.84 -2.61 -13.60
N GLN A 65 1.28 -1.35 -13.55
CA GLN A 65 2.22 -0.79 -14.53
C GLN A 65 3.58 -1.50 -14.49
N MET A 66 3.95 -2.05 -13.33
CA MET A 66 5.14 -2.90 -13.17
C MET A 66 4.92 -4.35 -13.65
N GLY A 67 3.78 -4.66 -14.28
CA GLY A 67 3.48 -5.98 -14.82
C GLY A 67 2.99 -7.01 -13.78
N LYS A 68 2.59 -6.56 -12.59
CA LYS A 68 2.04 -7.44 -11.53
C LYS A 68 0.54 -7.66 -11.72
N ASN A 69 0.06 -8.85 -11.38
CA ASN A 69 -1.37 -9.17 -11.38
C ASN A 69 -1.99 -8.78 -10.04
N ILE A 70 -2.94 -7.84 -10.04
CA ILE A 70 -3.52 -7.30 -8.81
C ILE A 70 -5.01 -7.63 -8.69
N LYS A 71 -5.40 -8.27 -7.59
CA LYS A 71 -6.79 -8.43 -7.15
C LYS A 71 -7.08 -7.57 -5.92
N LEU A 72 -8.10 -6.72 -6.00
CA LEU A 72 -8.58 -5.91 -4.86
C LEU A 72 -9.86 -6.54 -4.32
N SER A 73 -9.94 -6.76 -3.01
CA SER A 73 -11.14 -7.23 -2.32
C SER A 73 -11.41 -6.34 -1.11
N TYR A 74 -12.58 -5.71 -1.07
CA TYR A 74 -12.96 -4.76 -0.02
C TYR A 74 -13.96 -5.39 0.94
N PHE A 75 -13.64 -5.36 2.24
CA PHE A 75 -14.44 -5.96 3.31
C PHE A 75 -14.93 -4.87 4.27
#